data_AF-A0A2J0UHH2-F1
#
_entry.id   AF-A0A2J0UHH2-F1
#
_cell.length_a   1.000
_cell.length_b   1.000
_cell.length_c   1.000
_cell.angle_alpha   90.00
_cell.angle_beta   90.00
_cell.angle_gamma   90.00
#
_symmetry.space_group_name_H-M   'P 1'
#
loop_
_entity.id
_entity.type
_entity.pdbx_description
1 polymer ?
#
loop_
_entity_poly.entity_id
_entity_poly.type
_entity_poly.pdbx_seq_one_letter_code
_entity_poly.pdbx_strand_id
1 'polypeptide(L)'
;MKRGFCLRVLLVGVPLLAAMLPASARTARGHVPDPVQAFVLETVLGDEVRAFHDGRQTYLVPAGVARTRSDAEVLADLRAEFDRFYQGQPRPRKEVAHMAILVAQTTLLLPDREACSTDRARCSEAIMGVRTRDDEASLQATLRAFQDAGLDLTPLGGPAS
;
A
#
# COMPACT_ATOMS: atom_id res chain seq x y z
N MET A 1 -37.68 -75.72 14.85
CA MET A 1 -37.50 -74.95 16.11
C MET A 1 -36.44 -73.86 15.90
N LYS A 2 -36.67 -72.67 16.49
CA LYS A 2 -35.95 -71.36 16.40
C LYS A 2 -36.35 -70.51 15.16
N ARG A 3 -37.35 -69.60 15.24
CA ARG A 3 -37.33 -68.17 15.71
C ARG A 3 -36.19 -67.35 15.07
N GLY A 4 -36.33 -66.20 14.41
CA GLY A 4 -37.42 -65.24 14.16
C GLY A 4 -36.80 -63.84 13.94
N PHE A 5 -37.36 -63.06 13.00
CA PHE A 5 -37.38 -61.58 12.88
C PHE A 5 -36.08 -60.74 12.97
N CYS A 6 -35.75 -59.97 11.91
CA CYS A 6 -36.03 -58.52 11.83
C CYS A 6 -35.53 -57.86 10.53
N LEU A 7 -36.25 -56.80 10.14
CA LEU A 7 -36.34 -56.10 8.86
C LEU A 7 -35.61 -54.73 8.91
N ARG A 8 -35.25 -54.17 7.74
CA ARG A 8 -34.84 -52.77 7.43
C ARG A 8 -33.38 -52.42 7.77
N VAL A 9 -32.59 -51.79 6.89
CA VAL A 9 -32.73 -50.41 6.40
C VAL A 9 -32.12 -50.22 4.98
N LEU A 10 -32.85 -49.52 4.12
CA LEU A 10 -32.47 -48.92 2.83
C LEU A 10 -31.57 -47.69 3.04
N LEU A 11 -30.64 -47.40 2.11
CA LEU A 11 -30.09 -46.07 1.73
C LEU A 11 -29.00 -46.32 0.65
N VAL A 12 -29.26 -46.24 -0.66
CA VAL A 12 -29.40 -45.04 -1.53
C VAL A 12 -28.22 -44.06 -1.40
N GLY A 13 -27.45 -43.89 -2.48
CA GLY A 13 -26.78 -42.62 -2.80
C GLY A 13 -25.31 -42.70 -3.25
N VAL A 14 -25.08 -42.70 -4.57
CA VAL A 14 -23.89 -42.08 -5.18
C VAL A 14 -24.29 -40.65 -5.55
N PRO A 15 -23.50 -39.62 -5.21
CA PRO A 15 -22.94 -38.81 -6.30
C PRO A 15 -21.57 -38.17 -6.04
N LEU A 16 -20.85 -38.00 -7.16
CA LEU A 16 -19.95 -36.88 -7.51
C LEU A 16 -19.02 -36.32 -6.41
N LEU A 17 -17.76 -36.75 -6.47
CA LEU A 17 -16.62 -35.98 -5.97
C LEU A 17 -16.54 -34.65 -6.75
N ALA A 18 -17.00 -33.60 -6.09
CA ALA A 18 -16.96 -32.23 -6.55
C ALA A 18 -15.51 -31.81 -6.87
N ALA A 19 -15.33 -31.29 -8.08
CA ALA A 19 -14.22 -30.43 -8.43
C ALA A 19 -14.26 -29.19 -7.52
N MET A 20 -13.42 -29.16 -6.49
CA MET A 20 -13.03 -27.91 -5.85
C MET A 20 -11.56 -27.68 -6.18
N LEU A 21 -11.32 -27.08 -7.34
CA LEU A 21 -10.13 -26.26 -7.52
C LEU A 21 -10.13 -25.27 -6.35
N PRO A 22 -9.06 -25.16 -5.54
CA PRO A 22 -8.94 -24.04 -4.64
C PRO A 22 -8.89 -22.82 -5.54
N ALA A 23 -10.01 -22.11 -5.66
CA ALA A 23 -9.97 -20.72 -6.05
C ALA A 23 -9.10 -20.07 -4.99
N SER A 24 -7.82 -19.93 -5.30
CA SER A 24 -6.84 -19.30 -4.45
C SER A 24 -7.46 -18.01 -3.96
N ALA A 25 -7.80 -17.97 -2.68
CA ALA A 25 -8.11 -16.74 -2.00
C ALA A 25 -6.86 -15.88 -2.19
N ARG A 26 -6.88 -14.97 -3.18
CA ARG A 26 -5.90 -13.90 -3.28
C ARG A 26 -6.16 -13.01 -2.08
N THR A 27 -5.60 -13.39 -0.94
CA THR A 27 -5.42 -12.50 0.20
C THR A 27 -4.23 -11.60 -0.13
N ALA A 28 -4.43 -10.66 -1.05
CA ALA A 28 -3.69 -9.42 -1.05
C ALA A 28 -4.74 -8.31 -0.92
N ARG A 29 -5.14 -8.03 0.33
CA ARG A 29 -6.06 -6.93 0.67
C ARG A 29 -5.26 -5.64 0.92
N GLY A 30 -4.26 -5.37 0.09
CA GLY A 30 -3.36 -4.24 0.30
C GLY A 30 -1.88 -4.54 0.14
N HIS A 31 -1.09 -3.47 0.04
CA HIS A 31 0.36 -3.45 0.01
C HIS A 31 0.90 -3.17 1.41
N VAL A 32 1.86 -3.95 1.89
CA VAL A 32 2.54 -3.70 3.16
C VAL A 32 3.89 -3.08 2.85
N PRO A 33 4.14 -1.80 3.20
CA PRO A 33 5.43 -1.18 2.99
C PRO A 33 6.52 -1.92 3.78
N ASP A 34 7.66 -2.19 3.12
CA ASP A 34 8.84 -2.67 3.82
C ASP A 34 9.44 -1.58 4.73
N PRO A 35 10.32 -1.91 5.69
CA PRO A 35 10.85 -0.93 6.63
C PRO A 35 11.56 0.27 5.98
N VAL A 36 12.21 0.07 4.83
CA VAL A 36 12.88 1.15 4.09
C VAL A 36 11.82 2.04 3.43
N GLN A 37 10.80 1.44 2.81
CA GLN A 37 9.69 2.19 2.24
C GLN A 37 8.95 3.01 3.29
N ALA A 38 8.69 2.44 4.46
CA ALA A 38 8.08 3.14 5.60
C ALA A 38 8.96 4.30 6.08
N PHE A 39 10.28 4.10 6.14
CA PHE A 39 11.23 5.14 6.50
C PHE A 39 11.23 6.31 5.50
N VAL A 40 11.24 6.00 4.19
CA VAL A 40 11.19 7.01 3.12
C VAL A 40 9.88 7.79 3.23
N LEU A 41 8.75 7.11 3.43
CA LEU A 41 7.46 7.76 3.63
C LEU A 41 7.47 8.70 4.83
N GLU A 42 7.95 8.25 5.99
CA GLU A 42 8.02 9.07 7.21
C GLU A 42 8.92 10.30 7.05
N THR A 43 9.98 10.19 6.24
CA THR A 43 10.83 11.34 5.88
C THR A 43 10.04 12.36 5.05
N VAL A 44 9.34 11.91 4.00
CA VAL A 44 8.48 12.77 3.17
C VAL A 44 7.39 13.44 4.01
N LEU A 45 6.69 12.68 4.86
CA LEU A 45 5.62 13.24 5.71
C LEU A 45 6.17 14.29 6.69
N GLY A 46 7.34 14.04 7.28
CA GLY A 46 8.01 15.01 8.14
C GLY A 46 8.34 16.32 7.42
N ASP A 47 8.80 16.24 6.18
CA ASP A 47 9.12 17.42 5.37
C ASP A 47 7.86 18.17 4.92
N GLU A 48 6.78 17.48 4.57
CA GLU A 48 5.48 18.07 4.25
C GLU A 48 4.87 18.81 5.46
N VAL A 49 4.93 18.21 6.65
CA VAL A 49 4.45 18.85 7.90
C VAL A 49 5.31 20.07 8.24
N ARG A 50 6.64 19.99 8.10
CA ARG A 50 7.53 21.14 8.29
C ARG A 50 7.21 22.26 7.30
N ALA A 51 7.03 21.93 6.02
CA ALA A 51 6.66 22.91 5.00
C ALA A 51 5.30 23.57 5.30
N PHE A 52 4.32 22.79 5.75
CA PHE A 52 3.02 23.30 6.20
C PHE A 52 3.16 24.28 7.38
N HIS A 53 3.95 23.90 8.39
CA HIS A 53 4.22 24.73 9.56
C HIS A 53 4.86 26.07 9.18
N ASP A 54 5.81 26.05 8.25
CA ASP A 54 6.47 27.23 7.71
C ASP A 54 5.55 28.09 6.81
N GLY A 55 4.31 27.67 6.57
CA GLY A 55 3.34 28.35 5.70
C GLY A 55 3.67 28.22 4.20
N ARG A 56 4.50 27.25 3.82
CA ARG A 56 4.82 26.95 2.42
C ARG A 56 3.74 26.08 1.78
N GLN A 57 3.71 26.08 0.45
CA GLN A 57 2.87 25.14 -0.30
C GLN A 57 3.38 23.71 -0.11
N THR A 58 2.44 22.79 0.03
CA THR A 58 2.64 21.37 0.32
C THR A 58 1.99 20.55 -0.78
N TYR A 59 2.60 19.41 -1.13
CA TYR A 59 1.98 18.51 -2.11
C TYR A 59 0.87 17.67 -1.47
N LEU A 60 1.06 17.24 -0.22
CA LEU A 60 0.15 16.29 0.43
C LEU A 60 -0.92 16.96 1.28
N VAL A 61 -0.60 18.08 1.96
CA VAL A 61 -1.60 18.77 2.81
C VAL A 61 -2.55 19.60 1.92
N PRO A 62 -3.87 19.35 1.93
CA PRO A 62 -4.81 20.05 1.07
C PRO A 62 -4.88 21.56 1.34
N ALA A 63 -5.09 22.35 0.28
CA ALA A 63 -5.37 23.77 0.39
C ALA A 63 -6.67 23.99 1.18
N GLY A 64 -6.58 24.63 2.34
CA GLY A 64 -7.72 24.89 3.23
C GLY A 64 -7.63 24.22 4.60
N VAL A 65 -6.65 23.34 4.83
CA VAL A 65 -6.32 22.89 6.19
C VAL A 65 -5.91 24.11 7.02
N ALA A 66 -6.57 24.29 8.16
CA ALA A 66 -6.34 25.44 9.03
C ALA A 66 -4.91 25.41 9.61
N ARG A 67 -4.19 26.53 9.46
CA ARG A 67 -2.83 26.71 10.02
C ARG A 67 -2.77 26.69 11.55
N THR A 68 -3.92 26.66 12.22
CA THR A 68 -4.02 26.51 13.68
C THR A 68 -3.90 25.05 14.14
N ARG A 69 -3.96 24.08 13.22
CA ARG A 69 -3.79 22.67 13.56
C ARG A 69 -2.34 22.39 13.94
N SER A 70 -2.16 21.46 14.87
CA SER A 70 -0.82 21.04 15.28
C SER A 70 -0.17 20.15 14.22
N ASP A 71 1.17 20.19 14.16
CA ASP A 71 1.97 19.31 13.31
C ASP A 71 1.61 17.82 13.49
N ALA A 72 1.33 17.41 14.74
CA ALA A 72 0.95 16.04 15.08
C ALA A 72 -0.41 15.64 14.48
N GLU A 73 -1.39 16.55 14.46
CA GLU A 73 -2.69 16.30 13.83
C GLU A 73 -2.56 16.15 12.32
N VAL A 74 -1.79 17.05 11.68
CA VAL A 74 -1.56 16.98 10.23
C VAL A 74 -0.84 15.68 9.86
N LEU A 75 0.19 15.31 10.62
CA LEU A 75 0.91 14.06 10.41
C LEU A 75 0.01 12.83 10.58
N ALA A 76 -0.85 12.82 11.59
CA ALA A 76 -1.77 11.71 11.85
C ALA A 76 -2.78 11.54 10.70
N ASP A 77 -3.33 12.64 10.18
CA ASP A 77 -4.27 12.60 9.06
C ASP A 77 -3.60 12.09 7.78
N LEU A 78 -2.36 12.54 7.49
CA LEU A 78 -1.59 12.06 6.35
C LEU A 78 -1.30 10.56 6.49
N ARG A 79 -0.82 10.09 7.64
CA ARG A 79 -0.60 8.64 7.87
C ARG A 79 -1.87 7.84 7.65
N ALA A 80 -3.00 8.30 8.18
CA ALA A 80 -4.27 7.64 8.00
C ALA A 80 -4.69 7.55 6.51
N GLU A 81 -4.34 8.54 5.68
CA GLU A 81 -4.57 8.50 4.24
C GLU A 81 -3.72 7.45 3.53
N PHE A 82 -2.43 7.38 3.84
CA PHE A 82 -1.56 6.33 3.30
C PHE A 82 -1.98 4.94 3.78
N ASP A 83 -2.38 4.78 5.04
CA ASP A 83 -2.88 3.50 5.56
C ASP A 83 -4.12 3.03 4.79
N ARG A 84 -5.07 3.94 4.52
CA ARG A 84 -6.25 3.61 3.69
C ARG A 84 -5.84 3.21 2.27
N PHE A 85 -4.91 3.95 1.66
CA PHE A 85 -4.38 3.60 0.34
C PHE A 85 -3.73 2.22 0.34
N TYR A 86 -2.82 1.95 1.27
CA TYR A 86 -2.10 0.68 1.37
C TYR A 86 -3.01 -0.49 1.74
N GLN A 87 -4.12 -0.27 2.43
CA GLN A 87 -5.17 -1.29 2.65
C GLN A 87 -6.03 -1.58 1.39
N GLY A 88 -5.75 -0.93 0.26
CA GLY A 88 -6.50 -1.11 -0.98
C GLY A 88 -7.90 -0.48 -0.93
N GLN A 89 -8.13 0.55 -0.10
CA GLN A 89 -9.41 1.24 -0.10
C GLN A 89 -9.63 1.97 -1.43
N PRO A 90 -10.85 1.91 -2.01
CA PRO A 90 -11.13 2.46 -3.32
C PRO A 90 -11.11 4.00 -3.32
N ARG A 91 -10.85 4.59 -4.49
CA ARG A 91 -10.82 6.04 -4.74
C ARG A 91 -9.87 6.80 -3.79
N PRO A 92 -8.59 6.42 -3.70
CA PRO A 92 -7.63 7.20 -2.94
C PRO A 92 -7.47 8.60 -3.52
N ARG A 93 -6.97 9.53 -2.72
CA ARG A 93 -6.61 10.86 -3.21
C ARG A 93 -5.43 10.73 -4.20
N LYS A 94 -5.48 11.47 -5.30
CA LYS A 94 -4.46 11.41 -6.36
C LYS A 94 -3.04 11.66 -5.83
N GLU A 95 -2.88 12.65 -4.96
CA GLU A 95 -1.59 13.02 -4.37
C GLU A 95 -1.02 11.91 -3.48
N VAL A 96 -1.88 11.19 -2.74
CA VAL A 96 -1.47 10.06 -1.89
C VAL A 96 -0.99 8.90 -2.75
N ALA A 97 -1.75 8.52 -3.78
CA ALA A 97 -1.36 7.44 -4.69
C ALA A 97 -0.06 7.78 -5.45
N HIS A 98 0.06 9.03 -5.94
CA HIS A 98 1.27 9.49 -6.63
C HIS A 98 2.49 9.47 -5.69
N MET A 99 2.35 9.99 -4.47
CA MET A 99 3.46 9.99 -3.52
C MET A 99 3.85 8.58 -3.08
N ALA A 100 2.89 7.67 -2.90
CA ALA A 100 3.20 6.28 -2.57
C ALA A 100 4.03 5.61 -3.67
N ILE A 101 3.76 5.93 -4.95
CA ILE A 101 4.59 5.48 -6.08
C ILE A 101 5.99 6.08 -6.00
N LEU A 102 6.12 7.38 -5.78
CA LEU A 102 7.44 8.03 -5.64
C LEU A 102 8.26 7.43 -4.49
N VAL A 103 7.62 7.16 -3.35
CA VAL A 103 8.25 6.50 -2.20
C VAL A 103 8.73 5.09 -2.56
N ALA A 104 7.90 4.30 -3.25
CA ALA A 104 8.27 2.96 -3.69
C ALA A 104 9.42 2.98 -4.71
N GLN A 105 9.35 3.83 -5.73
CA GLN A 105 10.42 3.99 -6.72
C GLN A 105 11.72 4.45 -6.06
N THR A 106 11.63 5.42 -5.14
CA THR A 106 12.80 5.89 -4.38
C THR A 106 13.45 4.74 -3.65
N THR A 107 12.63 3.91 -2.98
CA THR A 107 13.10 2.73 -2.24
C THR A 107 13.77 1.69 -3.14
N LEU A 108 13.21 1.45 -4.33
CA LEU A 108 13.77 0.51 -5.31
C LEU A 108 15.13 0.96 -5.86
N LEU A 109 15.32 2.27 -5.99
CA LEU A 109 16.52 2.87 -6.58
C LEU A 109 17.59 3.25 -5.55
N LEU A 110 17.35 2.99 -4.25
CA LEU A 110 18.36 3.21 -3.22
C LEU A 110 19.55 2.25 -3.43
N PRO A 111 20.79 2.76 -3.49
CA PRO A 111 21.98 1.94 -3.77
C PRO A 111 22.34 0.98 -2.63
N ASP A 112 21.99 1.31 -1.39
CA ASP A 112 22.27 0.52 -0.19
C ASP A 112 21.03 0.49 0.71
N ARG A 113 20.04 -0.32 0.32
CA ARG A 113 18.77 -0.46 1.05
C ARG A 113 18.96 -1.00 2.46
N GLU A 114 19.96 -1.86 2.67
CA GLU A 114 20.23 -2.45 3.99
C GLU A 114 20.80 -1.42 4.96
N ALA A 115 21.63 -0.46 4.50
CA ALA A 115 22.09 0.64 5.34
C ALA A 115 20.95 1.49 5.90
N CYS A 116 19.81 1.56 5.20
CA CYS A 116 18.62 2.25 5.70
C CYS A 116 17.98 1.61 6.94
N SER A 117 18.29 0.34 7.23
CA SER A 117 17.83 -0.32 8.45
C SER A 117 18.70 0.00 9.68
N THR A 118 19.95 0.44 9.47
CA THR A 118 20.95 0.62 10.54
C THR A 118 21.38 2.08 10.76
N ASP A 119 21.32 2.92 9.73
CA ASP A 119 21.77 4.31 9.78
C ASP A 119 20.77 5.24 9.10
N ARG A 120 19.95 5.88 9.94
CA ARG A 120 18.93 6.84 9.53
C ARG A 120 19.52 8.05 8.79
N ALA A 121 20.67 8.58 9.24
CA ALA A 121 21.25 9.77 8.64
C ALA A 121 21.79 9.48 7.23
N ARG A 122 22.52 8.37 7.09
CA ARG A 122 23.02 7.89 5.80
C ARG A 122 21.88 7.53 4.85
N CYS A 123 20.78 6.97 5.35
CA CYS A 123 19.59 6.71 4.54
C CYS A 123 18.97 8.00 4.00
N SER A 124 18.79 9.01 4.86
CA SER A 124 18.26 10.31 4.43
C SER A 124 19.13 10.97 3.36
N GLU A 125 20.46 10.89 3.49
CA GLU A 125 21.38 11.38 2.46
C GLU A 125 21.23 10.61 1.14
N ALA A 126 21.13 9.28 1.20
CA ALA A 126 20.96 8.44 0.02
C ALA A 126 19.64 8.75 -0.72
N ILE A 127 18.54 8.96 0.01
CA ILE A 127 17.23 9.33 -0.55
C ILE A 127 17.33 10.60 -1.40
N MET A 128 18.04 11.63 -0.93
CA MET A 128 18.21 12.90 -1.65
C MET A 128 18.98 12.74 -2.97
N GLY A 129 19.77 11.67 -3.12
CA GLY A 129 20.51 11.37 -4.34
C GLY A 129 19.71 10.60 -5.39
N VAL A 130 18.55 10.03 -5.05
CA VAL A 130 17.76 9.20 -5.95
C VAL A 130 17.03 10.04 -6.99
N ARG A 131 17.07 9.60 -8.25
CA ARG A 131 16.33 10.22 -9.36
C ARG A 131 15.32 9.24 -9.93
N THR A 132 14.04 9.42 -9.59
CA THR A 132 12.94 8.56 -10.06
C THR A 132 12.44 8.92 -11.46
N ARG A 133 12.62 10.18 -11.88
CA ARG A 133 12.03 10.75 -13.11
C ARG A 133 12.42 10.01 -14.39
N ASP A 134 13.65 9.52 -14.47
CA ASP A 134 14.21 8.97 -15.70
C ASP A 134 14.19 7.43 -15.74
N ASP A 135 13.62 6.79 -14.71
CA ASP A 135 13.62 5.32 -14.55
C ASP A 135 12.22 4.74 -14.75
N GLU A 136 11.84 4.58 -16.03
CA GLU A 136 10.56 3.98 -16.43
C GLU A 136 10.42 2.53 -15.94
N ALA A 137 11.53 1.78 -15.86
CA ALA A 137 11.51 0.39 -15.40
C ALA A 137 11.06 0.29 -13.94
N SER A 138 11.56 1.18 -13.08
CA SER A 138 11.16 1.29 -11.67
C SER A 138 9.69 1.69 -11.52
N LEU A 139 9.18 2.57 -12.40
CA LEU A 139 7.78 2.98 -12.42
C LEU A 139 6.89 1.77 -12.74
N GLN A 140 7.18 1.07 -13.84
CA GLN A 140 6.41 -0.10 -14.26
C GLN A 140 6.45 -1.22 -13.21
N ALA A 141 7.60 -1.45 -12.59
CA ALA A 141 7.74 -2.42 -11.50
C ALA A 141 6.87 -2.05 -10.29
N THR A 142 6.86 -0.78 -9.90
CA THR A 142 6.03 -0.25 -8.81
C THR A 142 4.54 -0.37 -9.10
N LEU A 143 4.11 0.07 -10.29
CA LEU A 143 2.71 0.02 -10.70
C LEU A 143 2.20 -1.43 -10.71
N ARG A 144 2.99 -2.37 -11.25
CA ARG A 144 2.64 -3.80 -11.22
C ARG A 144 2.53 -4.31 -9.80
N ALA A 145 3.50 -4.02 -8.92
CA ALA A 145 3.46 -4.47 -7.53
C ALA A 145 2.21 -3.95 -6.80
N PHE A 146 1.85 -2.68 -7.00
CA PHE A 146 0.66 -2.08 -6.41
C PHE A 146 -0.64 -2.67 -6.97
N GLN A 147 -0.72 -2.91 -8.28
CA GLN A 147 -1.87 -3.58 -8.91
C GLN A 147 -2.04 -5.02 -8.43
N ASP A 148 -0.94 -5.78 -8.35
CA ASP A 148 -0.94 -7.16 -7.85
C ASP A 148 -1.35 -7.23 -6.36
N ALA A 149 -1.06 -6.17 -5.59
CA ALA A 149 -1.50 -5.99 -4.22
C ALA A 149 -2.96 -5.49 -4.07
N GLY A 150 -3.64 -5.21 -5.20
CA GLY A 150 -5.03 -4.77 -5.22
C GLY A 150 -5.25 -3.28 -4.94
N LEU A 151 -4.21 -2.44 -5.10
CA LEU A 151 -4.36 -1.00 -4.90
C LEU A 151 -5.09 -0.34 -6.07
N ASP A 152 -5.98 0.60 -5.77
CA ASP A 152 -6.69 1.39 -6.77
C ASP A 152 -5.81 2.54 -7.30
N LEU A 153 -5.32 2.39 -8.53
CA LEU A 153 -4.50 3.39 -9.22
C LEU A 153 -5.29 4.22 -10.24
N THR A 154 -6.60 4.02 -10.36
CA THR A 154 -7.45 4.75 -11.31
C THR A 154 -7.39 6.29 -11.17
N PRO A 155 -7.18 6.89 -9.96
CA PRO A 155 -7.07 8.34 -9.83
C PRO A 155 -5.87 8.96 -10.56
N LEU A 156 -4.87 8.15 -10.94
CA LEU A 156 -3.68 8.61 -11.66
C LEU A 156 -3.91 8.77 -13.16
N GLY A 157 -4.90 8.06 -13.72
CA GLY A 157 -5.22 8.07 -15.15
C GLY A 157 -6.05 9.27 -15.62
N GLY A 158 -6.49 10.14 -14.70
CA GLY A 158 -7.19 11.38 -15.04
C GLY A 158 -6.21 12.46 -15.54
N PRO A 159 -6.65 13.39 -16.41
CA PRO A 159 -5.83 14.51 -16.82
C PRO A 159 -5.27 15.24 -15.58
N ALA A 160 -4.00 15.65 -15.63
CA ALA A 160 -3.44 16.54 -14.63
C ALA A 160 -4.29 17.82 -14.61
N SER A 161 -5.00 18.05 -13.50
CA SER A 161 -5.69 19.33 -13.24
C SER A 161 -4.67 20.36 -12.78
#